data_AF-A0A0A7PG14-F1
#
_entry.id   AF-A0A0A7PG14-F1
#
_cell.length_a   1.000
_cell.length_b   1.000
_cell.length_c   1.000
_cell.angle_alpha   90.00
_cell.angle_beta   90.00
_cell.angle_gamma   90.00
#
_symmetry.space_group_name_H-M   'P 1'
#
loop_
_entity.id
_entity.type
_entity.pdbx_description
1 polymer ?
#
loop_
_entity_poly.entity_id
_entity_poly.type
_entity_poly.pdbx_seq_one_letter_code
_entity_poly.pdbx_strand_id
1 'polypeptide(L)'
;MRKPRDIDSELKALEAKAKILKERRVRQFGELVIATGADELDPEILTGALLGAVAAKDANATEGWRKAGASFFQRGARKATARRNRDAANDAAPDRNAASA
;
A
#
# COMPACT_ATOMS: atom_id res chain seq x y z
N MET A 1 30.56 33.54 8.16
CA MET A 1 29.31 34.16 7.64
C MET A 1 28.44 33.06 7.05
N ARG A 2 27.20 32.88 7.53
CA ARG A 2 26.28 31.88 6.98
C ARG A 2 25.66 32.47 5.71
N LYS A 3 25.75 31.75 4.57
CA LYS A 3 25.08 32.12 3.32
C LYS A 3 23.58 32.32 3.59
N PRO A 4 22.94 33.39 3.07
CA PRO A 4 21.49 33.54 3.16
C PRO A 4 20.81 32.29 2.62
N ARG A 5 19.85 31.74 3.36
CA ARG A 5 19.04 30.60 2.91
C ARG A 5 18.35 30.99 1.61
N ASP A 6 18.56 30.19 0.57
CA ASP A 6 17.83 30.31 -0.68
C ASP A 6 16.44 29.69 -0.48
N ILE A 7 15.53 30.50 0.06
CA ILE A 7 14.16 30.12 0.36
C ILE A 7 13.45 29.66 -0.92
N ASP A 8 13.78 30.24 -2.06
CA ASP A 8 13.16 29.88 -3.35
C ASP A 8 13.53 28.44 -3.76
N SER A 9 14.78 28.04 -3.54
CA SER A 9 15.22 26.66 -3.74
C SER A 9 14.56 25.68 -2.75
N GLU A 10 14.39 26.07 -1.48
CA GLU A 10 13.68 25.25 -0.49
C GLU A 10 12.19 25.09 -0.85
N LEU A 11 11.53 26.15 -1.32
CA LEU A 11 10.14 26.12 -1.77
C LEU A 11 9.96 25.21 -2.98
N LYS A 12 10.83 25.33 -4.00
CA LYS A 12 10.82 24.44 -5.17
C LYS A 12 11.05 22.98 -4.79
N ALA A 13 11.95 22.72 -3.85
CA ALA A 13 12.21 21.37 -3.36
C ALA A 13 11.00 20.77 -2.62
N LEU A 14 10.26 21.59 -1.85
CA LEU A 14 9.04 21.16 -1.17
C LEU A 14 7.89 20.90 -2.16
N GLU A 15 7.74 21.75 -3.17
CA GLU A 15 6.73 21.56 -4.23
C GLU A 15 6.98 20.27 -5.02
N ALA A 16 8.24 20.03 -5.41
CA ALA A 16 8.63 18.78 -6.09
C ALA A 16 8.33 17.55 -5.22
N LYS A 17 8.64 17.60 -3.91
CA LYS A 17 8.31 16.52 -2.98
C LYS A 17 6.80 16.32 -2.83
N ALA A 18 6.02 17.39 -2.73
CA ALA A 18 4.56 17.31 -2.65
C ALA A 18 3.97 16.64 -3.89
N LYS A 19 4.48 16.96 -5.08
CA LYS A 19 4.07 16.32 -6.34
C LYS A 19 4.36 14.81 -6.33
N ILE A 20 5.58 14.41 -5.95
CA ILE A 20 5.97 12.99 -5.85
C ILE A 20 5.07 12.24 -4.86
N LEU A 21 4.78 12.84 -3.70
CA LEU A 21 3.90 12.23 -2.69
C LEU A 21 2.48 12.05 -3.22
N LYS A 22 1.97 13.03 -3.97
CA LYS A 22 0.64 12.95 -4.60
C LYS A 22 0.59 11.83 -5.63
N GLU A 23 1.58 11.75 -6.51
CA GLU A 23 1.67 10.69 -7.53
C GLU A 23 1.76 9.30 -6.91
N ARG A 24 2.60 9.14 -5.87
CA ARG A 24 2.70 7.88 -5.12
C ARG A 24 1.36 7.52 -4.47
N ARG A 25 0.65 8.49 -3.88
CA ARG A 25 -0.65 8.25 -3.25
C ARG A 25 -1.70 7.79 -4.26
N VAL A 26 -1.76 8.41 -5.44
CA VAL A 26 -2.66 8.00 -6.52
C VAL A 26 -2.36 6.57 -6.96
N ARG A 27 -1.08 6.23 -7.15
CA ARG A 27 -0.68 4.86 -7.51
C ARG A 27 -1.07 3.84 -6.44
N GLN A 28 -0.82 4.14 -5.16
CA GLN A 28 -1.18 3.26 -4.05
C GLN A 28 -2.69 3.03 -3.95
N PHE A 29 -3.51 4.04 -4.23
CA PHE A 29 -4.96 3.85 -4.30
C PHE A 29 -5.37 2.98 -5.48
N GLY A 30 -4.76 3.17 -6.66
CA GLY A 30 -5.00 2.30 -7.81
C GLY A 30 -4.65 0.83 -7.51
N GLU A 31 -3.48 0.60 -6.90
CA GLU A 31 -3.07 -0.74 -6.45
C GLU A 31 -4.03 -1.34 -5.43
N LEU A 32 -4.55 -0.53 -4.50
CA LEU A 32 -5.52 -0.99 -3.51
C LEU A 32 -6.84 -1.40 -4.17
N VAL A 33 -7.37 -0.60 -5.10
CA VAL A 33 -8.61 -0.90 -5.84
C VAL A 33 -8.48 -2.26 -6.53
N ILE A 34 -7.37 -2.48 -7.25
CA ILE A 34 -7.08 -3.76 -7.89
C ILE A 34 -6.96 -4.90 -6.88
N ALA A 35 -6.23 -4.69 -5.78
CA ALA A 35 -6.04 -5.73 -4.76
C ALA A 35 -7.34 -6.12 -4.04
N THR A 36 -8.32 -5.22 -4.00
CA THR A 36 -9.68 -5.50 -3.48
C THR A 36 -10.61 -6.12 -4.51
N GLY A 37 -10.22 -6.20 -5.79
CA GLY A 37 -11.07 -6.63 -6.91
C GLY A 37 -12.15 -5.60 -7.27
N ALA A 38 -11.99 -4.36 -6.82
CA ALA A 38 -12.96 -3.29 -7.06
C ALA A 38 -12.83 -2.70 -8.48
N ASP A 39 -11.75 -3.01 -9.18
CA ASP A 39 -11.53 -2.68 -10.59
C ASP A 39 -12.45 -3.46 -11.54
N GLU A 40 -13.02 -4.58 -11.09
CA GLU A 40 -14.03 -5.35 -11.86
C GLU A 40 -15.43 -4.74 -11.77
N LEU A 41 -15.66 -3.82 -10.83
CA LEU A 41 -16.96 -3.14 -10.69
C LEU A 41 -17.14 -2.08 -11.76
N ASP A 42 -18.39 -1.87 -12.16
CA ASP A 42 -18.74 -0.72 -12.98
C ASP A 42 -18.38 0.60 -12.26
N PRO A 43 -17.80 1.60 -12.95
CA PRO A 43 -17.38 2.86 -12.33
C PRO A 43 -18.50 3.60 -11.59
N GLU A 44 -19.74 3.54 -12.08
CA GLU A 44 -20.88 4.18 -11.43
C GLU A 44 -21.24 3.47 -10.12
N ILE A 45 -21.18 2.13 -10.12
CA ILE A 45 -21.42 1.31 -8.92
C ILE A 45 -20.34 1.56 -7.87
N LEU A 46 -19.07 1.55 -8.26
CA LEU A 46 -17.95 1.84 -7.35
C LEU A 46 -18.10 3.25 -6.76
N THR A 47 -18.42 4.24 -7.59
CA THR A 47 -18.65 5.62 -7.15
C THR A 47 -19.81 5.69 -6.15
N GLY A 48 -20.94 5.03 -6.44
CA GLY A 48 -22.09 4.98 -5.54
C GLY A 48 -21.77 4.33 -4.19
N ALA A 49 -21.01 3.23 -4.19
CA ALA A 49 -20.59 2.56 -2.96
C ALA A 49 -19.68 3.47 -2.09
N LEU A 50 -18.74 4.19 -2.71
CA LEU A 50 -17.88 5.15 -2.01
C LEU A 50 -18.68 6.33 -1.43
N LEU A 51 -19.63 6.88 -2.19
CA LEU A 51 -20.52 7.94 -1.71
C LEU A 51 -21.38 7.45 -0.54
N GLY A 52 -21.94 6.25 -0.64
CA GLY A 52 -22.70 5.61 0.44
C GLY A 52 -21.86 5.41 1.71
N ALA A 53 -20.60 4.97 1.55
CA ALA A 53 -19.67 4.80 2.66
C ALA A 53 -19.34 6.14 3.35
N VAL A 54 -19.16 7.23 2.59
CA VAL A 54 -18.93 8.58 3.13
C VAL A 54 -20.18 9.13 3.84
N ALA A 55 -21.37 8.85 3.32
CA ALA A 55 -22.63 9.31 3.89
C ALA A 55 -23.10 8.50 5.11
N ALA A 56 -22.50 7.33 5.37
CA ALA A 56 -22.89 6.45 6.45
C ALA A 56 -22.71 7.10 7.83
N LYS A 57 -23.81 7.26 8.57
CA LYS A 57 -23.84 7.79 9.94
C LYS A 57 -23.89 6.71 11.03
N ASP A 58 -24.11 5.46 10.63
CA ASP A 58 -24.13 4.34 11.57
C ASP A 58 -22.71 3.94 11.97
N ALA A 59 -22.40 4.15 13.26
CA ALA A 59 -21.14 3.79 13.87
C ALA A 59 -20.88 2.27 13.84
N ASN A 60 -21.93 1.44 13.90
CA ASN A 60 -21.78 -0.01 13.87
C ASN A 60 -21.43 -0.51 12.46
N ALA A 61 -22.11 0.00 11.43
CA ALA A 61 -21.77 -0.30 10.04
C ALA A 61 -20.33 0.12 9.70
N THR A 62 -19.93 1.34 10.08
CA THR A 62 -18.57 1.84 9.83
C THR A 62 -17.50 1.07 10.60
N GLU A 63 -17.78 0.61 11.82
CA GLU A 63 -16.87 -0.25 12.57
C GLU A 63 -16.76 -1.65 11.96
N GLY A 64 -17.85 -2.21 11.42
CA GLY A 64 -17.83 -3.45 10.65
C GLY A 64 -16.90 -3.36 9.44
N TRP A 65 -17.03 -2.29 8.65
CA TRP A 65 -16.14 -2.04 7.51
C TRP A 65 -14.69 -1.81 7.94
N ARG A 66 -14.45 -1.12 9.06
CA ARG A 66 -13.11 -0.93 9.63
C ARG A 66 -12.44 -2.26 9.97
N LYS A 67 -13.16 -3.18 10.62
CA LYS A 67 -12.66 -4.53 10.95
C LYS A 67 -12.37 -5.36 9.70
N ALA A 68 -13.25 -5.30 8.70
CA ALA A 68 -13.05 -5.96 7.41
C ALA A 68 -11.80 -5.44 6.70
N GLY A 69 -11.64 -4.11 6.65
CA GLY A 69 -10.45 -3.46 6.09
C GLY A 69 -9.16 -3.84 6.83
N ALA A 70 -9.16 -3.80 8.16
CA ALA A 70 -8.00 -4.22 8.96
C ALA A 70 -7.60 -5.68 8.66
N SER A 71 -8.59 -6.57 8.52
CA SER A 71 -8.36 -7.98 8.18
C SER A 71 -7.77 -8.18 6.78
N PHE A 72 -8.12 -7.32 5.81
CA PHE A 72 -7.52 -7.31 4.48
C PHE A 72 -6.03 -6.95 4.54
N PHE A 73 -5.69 -5.85 5.23
CA PHE A 73 -4.29 -5.41 5.37
C PHE A 73 -3.44 -6.39 6.20
N GLN A 74 -4.02 -7.04 7.22
CA GLN A 74 -3.33 -8.08 7.99
C GLN A 74 -3.04 -9.34 7.15
N ARG A 75 -3.93 -9.71 6.22
CA ARG A 75 -3.66 -10.81 5.27
C ARG A 75 -2.48 -10.49 4.35
N GLY A 76 -2.38 -9.25 3.88
CA GLY A 76 -1.23 -8.77 3.12
C GLY A 76 0.07 -8.85 3.91
N ALA A 77 0.06 -8.45 5.18
CA ALA A 77 1.23 -8.52 6.07
C ALA A 77 1.72 -9.97 6.27
N ARG A 78 0.80 -10.92 6.47
CA ARG A 78 1.13 -12.36 6.57
C ARG A 78 1.70 -12.94 5.27
N LYS A 79 1.22 -12.49 4.11
CA LYS A 79 1.79 -12.89 2.81
C LYS A 79 3.20 -12.30 2.59
N ALA A 80 3.44 -11.07 3.03
CA ALA A 80 4.76 -10.43 2.96
C ALA A 80 5.79 -11.06 3.93
N THR A 81 5.37 -11.49 5.12
CA THR A 81 6.25 -12.26 6.04
C THR A 81 6.50 -13.67 5.55
N ALA A 82 5.50 -14.35 4.98
CA ALA A 82 5.68 -15.68 4.38
C ALA A 82 6.65 -15.67 3.18
N ARG A 83 6.64 -14.60 2.36
CA ARG A 83 7.63 -14.40 1.28
C ARG A 83 9.04 -14.23 1.84
N ARG A 84 9.23 -13.31 2.80
CA ARG A 84 10.54 -13.11 3.47
C ARG A 84 11.09 -14.38 4.13
N ASN A 85 10.23 -15.21 4.71
CA ASN A 85 10.65 -16.48 5.32
C ASN A 85 11.03 -17.55 4.27
N ARG A 86 10.37 -17.54 3.11
CA ARG A 86 10.73 -18.44 2.00
C ARG A 86 12.03 -17.99 1.33
N ASP A 87 12.26 -16.69 1.21
CA ASP A 87 13.51 -16.14 0.68
C ASP A 87 14.68 -16.47 1.63
N ALA A 88 14.50 -16.31 2.95
CA ALA A 88 15.51 -16.71 3.95
C ALA A 88 15.75 -18.23 4.01
N ALA A 89 14.73 -19.05 3.75
CA ALA A 89 14.88 -20.51 3.68
C ALA A 89 15.53 -20.99 2.36
N ASN A 90 15.49 -20.18 1.31
CA ASN A 90 16.13 -20.49 0.02
C ASN A 90 17.61 -20.03 -0.01
N ASP A 91 18.00 -19.08 0.85
CA ASP A 91 19.41 -18.72 1.11
C ASP A 91 20.16 -19.78 1.95
N ALA A 92 19.44 -20.70 2.60
CA ALA A 92 20.01 -21.91 3.18
C ALA A 92 20.00 -23.04 2.13
N ALA A 93 20.87 -22.91 1.11
CA ALA A 93 21.10 -23.98 0.16
C ALA A 93 21.54 -25.26 0.90
N PRO A 94 20.90 -26.42 0.68
CA PRO A 94 21.47 -27.68 1.10
C PRO A 94 22.65 -27.96 0.17
N ASP A 95 23.85 -27.99 0.74
CA ASP A 95 25.04 -28.53 0.10
C ASP A 95 24.76 -29.98 -0.30
N ARG A 96 24.30 -30.14 -1.55
CA ARG A 96 24.26 -31.39 -2.27
C ARG A 96 25.54 -31.43 -3.10
N ASN A 97 26.55 -32.14 -2.59
CA ASN A 97 27.25 -33.22 -3.27
C ASN A 97 28.77 -33.20 -3.01
N ALA A 98 29.27 -34.21 -2.29
CA ALA A 98 30.65 -34.65 -2.41
C ALA A 98 30.68 -36.19 -2.52
N ALA A 99 30.50 -36.65 -3.76
CA ALA A 99 31.32 -37.64 -4.47
C ALA A 99 31.92 -38.86 -3.73
N SER A 100 31.53 -40.05 -4.23
CA SER A 100 32.34 -41.20 -4.63
C SER A 100 33.56 -41.66 -3.79
N ALA A 101 33.47 -42.89 -3.26
CA ALA A 101 34.44 -44.00 -3.41
C ALA A 101 33.84 -45.31 -2.89
#